data_AF-A0A372R3R3-F1
#
_entry.id   AF-A0A372R3R3-F1
#
_cell.length_a   1.000
_cell.length_b   1.000
_cell.length_c   1.000
_cell.angle_alpha   90.00
_cell.angle_beta   90.00
_cell.angle_gamma   90.00
#
_symmetry.space_group_name_H-M   'P 1'
#
loop_
_entity.id
_entity.type
_entity.pdbx_description
1 polymer ?
#
loop_
_entity_poly.entity_id
_entity_poly.type
_entity_poly.pdbx_seq_one_letter_code
_entity_poly.pdbx_strand_id
1 'polypeptide(L)' 'MNYLIITELQECFLVGNVDKSHRMTAQNIWDLLTLKAQEGEIESSDIPKVTTIQGWITRYAAQLHEKSAQTVLQESF' A
#
# COMPACT_ATOMS: atom_id res chain seq x y z
N MET A 1 3.31 -0.08 12.26
CA MET A 1 4.08 -0.32 11.02
C MET A 1 4.94 0.90 10.82
N ASN A 2 6.23 0.74 10.47
CA ASN A 2 7.16 1.85 10.28
C ASN A 2 6.66 2.78 9.16
N TYR A 3 6.93 4.09 9.28
CA TYR A 3 6.56 5.10 8.30
C TYR A 3 7.11 4.79 6.89
N LEU A 4 8.34 4.31 6.78
CA LEU A 4 8.94 3.93 5.48
C LEU A 4 8.13 2.82 4.81
N ILE A 5 7.76 1.79 5.56
CA ILE A 5 6.94 0.66 5.06
C ILE A 5 5.56 1.14 4.61
N ILE A 6 4.94 2.06 5.37
CA ILE A 6 3.64 2.62 5.01
C ILE A 6 3.73 3.41 3.69
N THR A 7 4.81 4.17 3.52
CA THR A 7 5.03 4.97 2.30
C THR A 7 5.21 4.06 1.09
N GLU A 8 6.03 3.02 1.20
CA GLU A 8 6.24 2.02 0.14
C GLU A 8 4.93 1.31 -0.26
N LEU A 9 4.12 0.93 0.74
CA LEU A 9 2.81 0.32 0.52
C LEU A 9 1.85 1.25 -0.23
N GLN A 10 1.86 2.56 0.09
CA GLN A 10 1.04 3.56 -0.58
C GLN A 10 1.46 3.74 -2.04
N GLU A 11 2.76 3.88 -2.31
CA GLU A 11 3.29 4.03 -3.67
C GLU A 11 2.94 2.82 -4.54
N CYS A 12 3.21 1.61 -4.06
CA CYS A 12 2.87 0.37 -4.75
C CYS A 12 1.37 0.28 -5.08
N PHE A 13 0.51 0.66 -4.11
CA PHE A 13 -0.93 0.64 -4.31
C PHE A 13 -1.40 1.67 -5.34
N LEU A 14 -0.89 2.91 -5.26
CA LEU A 14 -1.30 4.02 -6.12
C LEU A 14 -0.86 3.79 -7.57
N VAL A 15 0.36 3.31 -7.80
CA VAL A 15 0.85 2.95 -9.13
C VAL A 15 -0.07 1.90 -9.77
N GLY A 16 -0.41 0.84 -9.02
CA GLY A 16 -1.35 -0.19 -9.48
C GLY A 16 -2.80 0.29 -9.65
N ASN A 17 -3.17 1.40 -9.02
CA ASN A 17 -4.50 2.01 -9.17
C ASN A 17 -4.58 2.90 -10.41
N VAL A 18 -3.48 3.58 -10.77
CA VAL A 18 -3.35 4.36 -12.01
C VAL A 18 -3.27 3.43 -13.22
N ASP A 19 -2.44 2.39 -13.13
CA ASP A 19 -2.30 1.39 -14.18
C ASP A 19 -2.40 -0.03 -13.63
N LYS A 20 -3.46 -0.72 -14.03
CA LYS A 20 -3.79 -2.07 -13.55
C LYS A 20 -2.76 -3.11 -13.96
N SER A 21 -1.95 -2.90 -15.00
CA SER A 21 -0.87 -3.83 -15.34
C SER A 21 0.28 -3.80 -14.32
N HIS A 22 0.38 -2.72 -13.54
CA HIS A 22 1.38 -2.57 -12.48
C HIS A 22 0.83 -2.96 -11.10
N ARG A 23 -0.37 -3.55 -11.03
CA ARG A 23 -0.98 -3.91 -9.74
C ARG A 23 -0.16 -5.00 -9.04
N MET A 24 0.45 -4.63 -7.92
CA MET A 24 1.19 -5.56 -7.08
C MET A 24 0.27 -6.32 -6.15
N THR A 25 0.52 -7.63 -6.00
CA THR A 25 -0.10 -8.43 -4.95
C THR A 25 0.58 -8.17 -3.60
N ALA A 26 -0.05 -8.58 -2.49
CA ALA A 26 0.57 -8.51 -1.17
C ALA A 26 1.90 -9.29 -1.10
N GLN A 27 2.03 -10.38 -1.87
CA GLN A 27 3.27 -11.13 -1.98
C GLN A 27 4.34 -10.31 -2.71
N ASN A 28 4.01 -9.67 -3.84
CA ASN A 28 4.97 -8.86 -4.58
C ASN A 28 5.51 -7.70 -3.75
N ILE A 29 4.66 -7.05 -2.94
CA ILE A 29 5.11 -5.98 -2.05
C ILE A 29 6.02 -6.54 -0.95
N TRP A 30 5.71 -7.72 -0.41
CA TRP A 30 6.59 -8.37 0.56
C TRP A 30 7.96 -8.72 -0.05
N ASP A 31 8.00 -9.19 -1.29
CA ASP A 31 9.23 -9.48 -2.02
C ASP A 31 10.06 -8.19 -2.22
N LEU A 32 9.42 -7.08 -2.60
CA LEU A 32 10.05 -5.77 -2.74
C LEU A 32 10.64 -5.26 -1.42
N LEU A 33 9.88 -5.34 -0.32
CA LEU A 33 10.37 -4.96 1.00
C LEU A 33 11.55 -5.84 1.42
N THR A 34 11.51 -7.13 1.11
CA THR A 34 12.62 -8.05 1.38
C THR A 34 13.89 -7.64 0.60
N LEU A 35 13.75 -7.27 -0.67
CA LEU A 35 14.86 -6.76 -1.47
C LEU A 35 15.45 -5.47 -0.86
N LYS A 36 14.59 -4.51 -0.50
CA LYS A 36 15.01 -3.26 0.16
C LYS A 36 15.73 -3.50 1.49
N ALA A 37 15.33 -4.53 2.23
CA ALA A 37 16.03 -4.91 3.46
C ALA A 37 17.40 -5.55 3.21
N GLN A 38 17.53 -6.34 2.14
CA GLN A 38 18.82 -6.88 1.71
C GLN A 38 19.78 -5.77 1.28
N GLU A 39 19.24 -4.69 0.70
CA GLU A 39 20.00 -3.49 0.31
C GLU A 39 20.27 -2.53 1.49
N GLY A 40 19.70 -2.80 2.67
CA GLY A 40 19.86 -1.99 3.88
C GLY A 40 19.03 -0.70 3.89
N GLU A 41 18.07 -0.54 2.98
CA GLU A 41 17.16 0.61 2.94
C GLU A 41 16.13 0.56 4.08
N ILE A 42 15.76 -0.66 4.50
CA ILE A 42 14.83 -0.89 5.61
C ILE A 42 15.34 -2.01 6.52
N GLU A 43 14.97 -1.96 7.79
CA GLU A 43 15.31 -3.02 8.73
C GLU A 43 14.51 -4.30 8.45
N SER A 44 15.18 -5.45 8.42
CA SER A 44 14.51 -6.74 8.19
C SER A 44 13.44 -7.05 9.25
N SER A 45 13.62 -6.55 10.49
CA SER A 45 12.64 -6.68 11.58
C SER A 45 11.37 -5.87 11.36
N ASP A 46 11.43 -4.85 10.50
CA ASP A 46 10.29 -3.98 10.21
C ASP A 46 9.39 -4.52 9.11
N ILE A 47 9.83 -5.56 8.38
CA ILE A 47 9.04 -6.18 7.32
C ILE A 47 7.80 -6.85 7.93
N PRO A 48 6.58 -6.37 7.60
CA PRO A 48 5.36 -6.99 8.07
C PRO A 48 5.11 -8.32 7.34
N LYS A 49 4.34 -9.22 7.96
CA LYS A 49 3.86 -10.43 7.30
C LYS A 49 2.96 -10.08 6.10
N VAL A 50 2.93 -10.95 5.10
CA VAL A 50 2.05 -10.83 3.91
C VAL A 50 0.58 -10.61 4.29
N THR A 51 0.08 -11.29 5.33
CA THR A 51 -1.30 -11.10 5.81
C THR A 51 -1.56 -9.71 6.37
N THR A 52 -0.56 -9.11 7.02
CA THR A 52 -0.63 -7.72 7.49
C THR A 52 -0.65 -6.73 6.33
N ILE A 53 0.16 -6.97 5.29
CA ILE A 53 0.16 -6.19 4.05
C ILE A 53 -1.21 -6.27 3.38
N GLN A 54 -1.76 -7.47 3.23
CA GLN A 54 -3.09 -7.67 2.65
C GLN A 54 -4.17 -6.92 3.43
N GLY A 55 -4.18 -7.03 4.76
CA GLY A 55 -5.13 -6.31 5.61
C GLY A 55 -4.96 -4.79 5.54
N TRP A 56 -3.73 -4.30 5.35
CA TRP A 56 -3.47 -2.88 5.12
C TRP A 56 -4.04 -2.41 3.77
N ILE A 57 -3.79 -3.15 2.69
CA ILE A 57 -4.30 -2.83 1.33
C ILE A 57 -5.83 -2.76 1.33
N THR A 58 -6.51 -3.76 1.93
CA THR A 58 -7.97 -3.77 2.02
C THR A 58 -8.51 -2.54 2.74
N ARG A 59 -7.91 -2.16 3.88
CA ARG A 59 -8.34 -0.97 4.63
C ARG A 59 -8.07 0.32 3.87
N TYR A 60 -6.91 0.43 3.23
CA TYR A 60 -6.52 1.63 2.48
C TYR A 60 -7.43 1.84 1.26
N ALA A 61 -7.76 0.76 0.53
CA ALA A 61 -8.71 0.81 -0.56
C ALA A 61 -10.10 1.27 -0.09
N ALA A 62 -10.60 0.74 1.03
CA ALA A 62 -11.88 1.15 1.60
C ALA A 62 -11.90 2.64 1.98
N GLN A 63 -10.82 3.13 2.59
CA GLN A 63 -10.67 4.56 2.95
C GLN A 63 -10.66 5.47 1.71
N LEU A 64 -9.99 5.07 0.63
CA LEU A 64 -10.00 5.81 -0.64
C LEU A 64 -11.40 5.89 -1.24
N HIS A 65 -12.13 4.77 -1.24
CA HIS A 65 -13.52 4.74 -1.70
C HIS A 65 -14.41 5.66 -0.87
N GLU A 66 -14.32 5.60 0.47
CA GLU A 66 -15.10 6.45 1.37
C GLU A 66 -14.81 7.94 1.13
N LYS A 67 -13.53 8.32 1.03
CA LYS A 67 -13.12 9.70 0.73
C LYS A 67 -13.66 10.18 -0.61
N SER A 68 -13.54 9.36 -1.66
CA SER A 68 -14.07 9.72 -2.98
C SER A 68 -15.59 9.93 -2.95
N ALA A 69 -16.33 9.10 -2.21
CA ALA A 69 -17.78 9.26 -2.06
C ALA A 69 -18.14 10.54 -1.27
N GLN A 70 -17.37 10.87 -0.22
CA GLN A 70 -17.55 12.11 0.53
C GLN A 70 -17.26 13.36 -0.33
N THR A 71 -16.22 13.34 -1.16
CA THR A 71 -15.90 14.44 -2.08
C THR A 71 -17.04 14.68 -3.08
N VAL A 72 -17.57 13.62 -3.70
CA VAL A 72 -18.70 13.74 -4.64
C VAL A 72 -19.95 14.32 -3.96
N LEU A 73 -20.24 13.94 -2.72
CA LEU A 73 -21.34 14.51 -1.96
C LEU A 73 -21.12 16.00 -1.69
N GLN A 74 -19.92 16.42 -1.28
CA GLN A 74 -19.62 17.82 -0.99
C GLN A 74 -19.62 18.73 -2.23
N GLU A 75 -19.26 18.21 -3.41
CA GLU A 75 -19.28 18.94 -4.68
C GLU A 75 -20.69 19.09 -5.29
N SER A 76 -21.67 18.36 -4.73
CA SER A 76 -23.07 18.37 -5.19
C SER A 76 -23.98 19.37 -4.44
N PHE A 77 -23.42 20.18 -3.54
CA PHE A 77 -24.08 21.25 -2.78
C PHE A 77 -23.38 22.60 -3.03
#